data_AF-A0A5J4KJY3-F1
#
_entry.id   AF-A0A5J4KJY3-F1
#
_cell.length_a   1.000
_cell.length_b   1.000
_cell.length_c   1.000
_cell.angle_alpha   90.00
_cell.angle_beta   90.00
_cell.angle_gamma   90.00
#
_symmetry.space_group_name_H-M   'P 1'
#
loop_
_entity.id
_entity.type
_entity.pdbx_description
1 polymer ?
#
loop_
_entity_poly.entity_id
_entity_poly.type
_entity_poly.pdbx_seq_one_letter_code
_entity_poly.pdbx_strand_id
1 'polypeptide(L)'
;MVESLPAPLLALSRLVDEGNKEAIQAIENIARDILDQDDQQFYRVCEKLAPVLLRMEVKKIVESQSRYLSLPPQLSQFERDPVFLAARPVGRFWYRFDMHTLDDEGLAVVRAPRRFSRHAIFQYLDSTVRIPDVELHLEVPLSYRVGELVGWLSALATSQRDDAQAGIVMLSALVAPLLVSAPVQSTAPAGRLRAGRK
;
A
#
# COMPACT_ATOMS: atom_id res chain seq x y z
N MET A 1 -8.42 -15.08 14.78
CA MET A 1 -7.30 -15.96 14.40
C MET A 1 -7.23 -15.94 12.89
N VAL A 2 -6.15 -15.41 12.30
CA VAL A 2 -5.94 -15.51 10.85
C VAL A 2 -5.61 -16.97 10.56
N GLU A 3 -6.53 -17.73 9.98
CA GLU A 3 -6.21 -19.07 9.50
C GLU A 3 -5.09 -18.94 8.48
N SER A 4 -3.97 -19.65 8.72
CA SER A 4 -2.91 -19.73 7.74
C SER A 4 -3.46 -20.28 6.43
N LEU A 5 -2.87 -19.82 5.33
CA LEU A 5 -3.11 -20.36 4.00
C LEU A 5 -3.09 -21.91 4.05
N PRO A 6 -3.98 -22.61 3.32
CA PRO A 6 -3.93 -24.06 3.19
C PRO A 6 -2.54 -24.50 2.74
N ALA A 7 -2.01 -25.58 3.31
CA ALA A 7 -0.65 -26.05 3.02
C ALA A 7 -0.33 -26.16 1.50
N PRO A 8 -1.26 -26.57 0.61
CA PRO A 8 -1.02 -26.56 -0.83
C PRO A 8 -0.82 -25.15 -1.41
N LEU A 9 -1.61 -24.16 -0.97
CA LEU A 9 -1.48 -22.76 -1.40
C LEU A 9 -0.22 -22.10 -0.85
N LEU A 10 0.23 -22.48 0.36
CA LEU A 10 1.54 -22.08 0.89
C LEU A 10 2.70 -22.58 0.03
N ALA A 11 2.65 -23.85 -0.37
CA ALA A 11 3.67 -24.44 -1.22
C ALA A 11 3.72 -23.74 -2.59
N LEU A 12 2.56 -23.53 -3.21
CA LEU A 12 2.45 -22.81 -4.47
C LEU A 12 2.94 -21.36 -4.34
N SER A 13 2.57 -20.65 -3.28
CA SER A 13 3.05 -19.29 -3.03
C SER A 13 4.58 -19.21 -2.95
N ARG A 14 5.23 -20.18 -2.29
CA ARG A 14 6.71 -20.20 -2.21
C ARG A 14 7.34 -20.42 -3.58
N LEU A 15 6.80 -21.36 -4.36
CA LEU A 15 7.27 -21.63 -5.72
C LEU A 15 7.06 -20.43 -6.65
N VAL A 16 5.98 -19.68 -6.46
CA VAL A 16 5.74 -18.42 -7.18
C VAL A 16 6.74 -17.33 -6.78
N ASP A 17 7.08 -17.22 -5.50
CA ASP A 17 8.11 -16.29 -5.03
C ASP A 17 9.48 -16.61 -5.68
N GLU A 18 9.73 -17.89 -5.98
CA GLU A 18 10.91 -18.37 -6.74
C GLU A 18 10.79 -18.18 -8.27
N GLY A 19 9.64 -17.74 -8.77
CA GLY A 19 9.41 -17.50 -10.21
C GLY A 19 9.02 -18.75 -11.01
N ASN A 20 8.54 -19.81 -10.35
CA ASN A 20 8.09 -21.02 -11.01
C ASN A 20 6.81 -20.77 -11.84
N LYS A 21 6.91 -20.96 -13.16
CA LYS A 21 5.82 -20.71 -14.12
C LYS A 21 4.62 -21.65 -13.96
N GLU A 22 4.86 -22.89 -13.59
CA GLU A 22 3.79 -23.88 -13.38
C GLU A 22 3.00 -23.55 -12.12
N ALA A 23 3.67 -23.09 -11.06
CA ALA A 23 3.01 -22.63 -9.84
C ALA A 23 2.19 -21.35 -10.09
N ILE A 24 2.69 -20.42 -10.90
CA ILE A 24 1.95 -19.23 -11.34
C ILE A 24 0.68 -19.66 -12.08
N GLN A 25 0.81 -20.55 -13.07
CA GLN A 25 -0.32 -21.03 -13.85
C GLN A 25 -1.35 -21.78 -12.99
N ALA A 26 -0.90 -22.57 -12.01
CA ALA A 26 -1.77 -23.28 -11.09
C ALA A 26 -2.59 -22.31 -10.23
N ILE A 27 -1.98 -21.24 -9.72
CA ILE A 27 -2.71 -20.21 -8.96
C ILE A 27 -3.74 -19.48 -9.84
N GLU A 28 -3.38 -19.15 -11.08
CA GLU A 28 -4.31 -18.52 -12.03
C GLU A 28 -5.48 -19.42 -12.42
N ASN A 29 -5.28 -20.74 -12.46
CA ASN A 29 -6.35 -21.70 -12.71
C ASN A 29 -7.27 -21.81 -11.48
N ILE A 30 -6.70 -21.93 -10.28
CA ILE A 30 -7.50 -21.93 -9.03
C ILE A 30 -8.33 -20.65 -8.93
N ALA A 31 -7.76 -19.48 -9.27
CA ALA A 31 -8.48 -18.20 -9.26
C ALA A 31 -9.70 -18.20 -10.22
N ARG A 32 -9.59 -18.86 -11.38
CA ARG A 32 -10.68 -18.99 -12.36
C ARG A 32 -11.76 -19.96 -11.90
N ASP A 33 -11.37 -21.10 -11.35
CA ASP A 33 -12.28 -22.17 -10.95
C ASP A 33 -13.12 -21.84 -9.70
N ILE A 34 -12.78 -20.76 -8.99
CA ILE A 34 -13.53 -20.29 -7.81
C ILE A 34 -14.86 -19.64 -8.19
N LEU A 35 -15.00 -19.09 -9.40
CA LEU A 35 -16.22 -18.40 -9.85
C LEU A 35 -17.50 -19.27 -9.79
N ASP A 36 -17.35 -20.59 -9.73
CA ASP A 36 -18.46 -21.57 -9.72
C ASP A 36 -18.78 -22.13 -8.31
N GLN A 37 -18.22 -21.55 -7.23
CA GLN A 37 -18.42 -22.05 -5.84
C GLN A 37 -19.50 -21.28 -5.07
N ASP A 38 -20.15 -21.95 -4.10
CA ASP A 38 -21.07 -21.34 -3.14
C ASP A 38 -20.44 -20.10 -2.46
N ASP A 39 -21.23 -19.03 -2.26
CA ASP A 39 -20.77 -17.69 -1.85
C ASP A 39 -19.78 -17.71 -0.67
N GLN A 40 -20.05 -18.49 0.38
CA GLN A 40 -19.17 -18.55 1.56
C GLN A 40 -17.82 -19.23 1.27
N GLN A 41 -17.80 -20.21 0.38
CA GLN A 41 -16.57 -20.89 0.00
C GLN A 41 -15.76 -20.01 -0.96
N PHE A 42 -16.44 -19.35 -1.89
CA PHE A 42 -15.87 -18.31 -2.75
C PHE A 42 -15.09 -17.26 -1.94
N TYR A 43 -15.74 -16.61 -0.97
CA TYR A 43 -15.10 -15.57 -0.16
C TYR A 43 -13.87 -16.08 0.61
N ARG A 44 -13.94 -17.27 1.23
CA ARG A 44 -12.79 -17.84 1.96
C ARG A 44 -11.60 -18.13 1.06
N VAL A 45 -11.84 -18.59 -0.18
CA VAL A 45 -10.73 -18.86 -1.10
C VAL A 45 -10.18 -17.55 -1.67
N CYS A 46 -11.02 -16.56 -1.97
CA CYS A 46 -10.58 -15.22 -2.34
C CYS A 46 -9.70 -14.56 -1.25
N GLU A 47 -10.10 -14.64 0.01
CA GLU A 47 -9.30 -14.14 1.15
C GLU A 47 -7.90 -14.78 1.21
N LYS A 48 -7.80 -16.07 0.85
CA LYS A 48 -6.54 -16.82 0.85
C LYS A 48 -5.71 -16.54 -0.41
N LEU A 49 -6.33 -16.34 -1.57
CA LEU A 49 -5.61 -16.07 -2.82
C LEU A 49 -5.18 -14.62 -2.99
N ALA A 50 -5.98 -13.66 -2.51
CA ALA A 50 -5.72 -12.24 -2.72
C ALA A 50 -4.30 -11.81 -2.28
N PRO A 51 -3.75 -12.25 -1.13
CA PRO A 51 -2.38 -11.91 -0.75
C PRO A 51 -1.30 -12.51 -1.65
N VAL A 52 -1.58 -13.65 -2.30
CA VAL A 52 -0.63 -14.29 -3.22
C VAL A 52 -0.65 -13.57 -4.57
N LEU A 53 -1.85 -13.32 -5.11
CA LEU A 53 -2.03 -12.57 -6.35
C LEU A 53 -1.47 -11.14 -6.24
N LEU A 54 -1.71 -10.46 -5.11
CA LEU A 54 -1.15 -9.14 -4.84
C LEU A 54 0.39 -9.16 -4.86
N ARG A 55 1.01 -10.14 -4.20
CA ARG A 55 2.47 -10.29 -4.21
C ARG A 55 3.01 -10.54 -5.61
N MET A 56 2.33 -11.35 -6.41
CA MET A 56 2.70 -11.59 -7.80
C MET A 56 2.67 -10.31 -8.64
N GLU A 57 1.59 -9.53 -8.54
CA GLU A 57 1.46 -8.28 -9.30
C GLU A 57 2.48 -7.23 -8.85
N VAL A 58 2.72 -7.10 -7.55
CA VAL A 58 3.77 -6.22 -7.03
C VAL A 58 5.16 -6.66 -7.50
N LYS A 59 5.43 -7.97 -7.56
CA LYS A 59 6.70 -8.50 -8.09
C LYS A 59 6.90 -8.11 -9.57
N LYS A 60 5.86 -8.20 -10.41
CA LYS A 60 5.90 -7.71 -11.81
C LYS A 60 6.26 -6.22 -11.89
N ILE A 61 5.78 -5.40 -10.93
CA ILE A 61 6.17 -3.98 -10.84
C ILE A 61 7.65 -3.81 -10.52
N VAL A 62 8.17 -4.56 -9.54
CA VAL A 62 9.58 -4.52 -9.16
C VAL A 62 10.48 -4.91 -10.33
N GLU A 63 10.14 -6.00 -11.01
CA GLU A 63 10.87 -6.51 -12.18
C GLU A 63 10.86 -5.54 -13.36
N SER A 64 9.83 -4.71 -13.48
CA SER A 64 9.75 -3.67 -14.54
C SER A 64 10.77 -2.53 -14.36
N GLN A 65 11.50 -2.45 -13.24
CA GLN A 65 12.50 -1.42 -12.96
C GLN A 65 12.02 0.02 -13.21
N SER A 66 10.77 0.29 -12.82
CA SER A 66 10.14 1.60 -13.02
C SER A 66 10.88 2.73 -12.27
N ARG A 67 11.07 3.89 -12.93
CA ARG A 67 11.67 5.09 -12.31
C ARG A 67 10.69 5.77 -11.35
N TYR A 68 11.12 6.21 -10.19
CA TYR A 68 10.28 6.96 -9.24
C TYR A 68 10.53 8.47 -9.30
N LEU A 69 9.54 9.26 -8.87
CA LEU A 69 9.71 10.71 -8.71
C LEU A 69 10.79 11.00 -7.67
N SER A 70 11.57 12.05 -7.91
CA SER A 70 12.53 12.58 -6.94
C SER A 70 11.78 13.13 -5.72
N LEU A 71 12.33 12.87 -4.54
CA LEU A 71 11.73 13.32 -3.28
C LEU A 71 12.16 14.76 -2.96
N PRO A 72 11.23 15.61 -2.48
CA PRO A 72 11.57 16.87 -1.85
C PRO A 72 12.38 16.64 -0.56
N PRO A 73 13.18 17.63 -0.11
CA PRO A 73 14.05 17.50 1.06
C PRO A 73 13.34 16.98 2.31
N GLN A 74 12.09 17.39 2.54
CA GLN A 74 11.29 16.99 3.70
C GLN A 74 11.02 15.47 3.74
N LEU A 75 10.93 14.83 2.57
CA LEU A 75 10.69 13.38 2.44
C LEU A 75 11.99 12.59 2.23
N SER A 76 13.13 13.25 2.01
CA SER A 76 14.41 12.58 1.72
C SER A 76 14.87 11.62 2.82
N GLN A 77 14.45 11.84 4.07
CA GLN A 77 14.73 10.93 5.19
C GLN A 77 14.18 9.51 4.98
N PHE A 78 13.11 9.35 4.19
CA PHE A 78 12.51 8.05 3.89
C PHE A 78 13.25 7.29 2.78
N GLU A 79 14.10 7.96 1.99
CA GLU A 79 14.67 7.39 0.76
C GLU A 79 15.48 6.12 0.99
N ARG A 80 16.04 5.95 2.19
CA ARG A 80 16.83 4.78 2.60
C ARG A 80 16.08 3.80 3.49
N ASP A 81 14.85 4.11 3.88
CA ASP A 81 14.06 3.26 4.76
C ASP A 81 13.58 2.00 4.00
N PRO A 82 13.91 0.78 4.46
CA PRO A 82 13.47 -0.45 3.81
C PRO A 82 11.96 -0.55 3.63
N VAL A 83 11.18 -0.04 4.58
CA VAL A 83 9.72 -0.07 4.54
C VAL A 83 9.19 0.85 3.44
N PHE A 84 9.74 2.06 3.33
CA PHE A 84 9.45 2.98 2.23
C PHE A 84 9.80 2.35 0.88
N LEU A 85 11.00 1.77 0.76
CA LEU A 85 11.46 1.13 -0.46
C LEU A 85 10.55 -0.03 -0.91
N ALA A 86 10.07 -0.83 0.04
CA ALA A 86 9.15 -1.94 -0.21
C ALA A 86 7.72 -1.48 -0.56
N ALA A 87 7.26 -0.35 -0.04
CA ALA A 87 5.91 0.16 -0.29
C ALA A 87 5.77 0.88 -1.64
N ARG A 88 6.84 1.45 -2.19
CA ARG A 88 6.81 2.15 -3.49
C ARG A 88 6.25 1.31 -4.66
N PRO A 89 6.65 0.04 -4.86
CA PRO A 89 6.02 -0.84 -5.84
C PRO A 89 4.52 -1.07 -5.60
N VAL A 90 4.09 -1.15 -4.33
CA VAL A 90 2.69 -1.34 -3.95
C VAL A 90 1.83 -0.16 -4.41
N GLY A 91 2.30 1.07 -4.20
CA GLY A 91 1.61 2.26 -4.69
C GLY A 91 1.46 2.31 -6.21
N ARG A 92 2.49 1.89 -6.94
CA ARG A 92 2.42 1.77 -8.41
C ARG A 92 1.41 0.71 -8.83
N PHE A 93 1.34 -0.41 -8.11
CA PHE A 93 0.33 -1.42 -8.33
C PHE A 93 -1.07 -0.83 -8.13
N TRP A 94 -1.34 -0.13 -7.03
CA TRP A 94 -2.66 0.47 -6.77
C TRP A 94 -3.06 1.46 -7.86
N TYR A 95 -2.15 2.33 -8.30
CA TYR A 95 -2.45 3.20 -9.44
C TYR A 95 -2.82 2.42 -10.69
N ARG A 96 -2.11 1.32 -11.01
CA ARG A 96 -2.45 0.50 -12.17
C ARG A 96 -3.78 -0.20 -11.98
N PHE A 97 -4.07 -0.68 -10.77
CA PHE A 97 -5.34 -1.30 -10.42
C PHE A 97 -6.50 -0.32 -10.66
N ASP A 98 -6.35 0.95 -10.26
CA ASP A 98 -7.33 2.02 -10.49
C ASP A 98 -7.61 2.31 -11.98
N MET A 99 -6.73 1.87 -12.89
CA MET A 99 -6.90 2.02 -14.35
C MET A 99 -7.64 0.85 -14.99
N HIS A 100 -8.13 -0.10 -14.20
CA HIS A 100 -8.89 -1.25 -14.68
C HIS A 100 -10.27 -1.27 -14.03
N THR A 101 -11.24 -1.78 -14.77
CA THR A 101 -12.61 -1.99 -14.31
C THR A 101 -13.14 -3.29 -14.92
N LEU A 102 -14.29 -3.75 -14.47
CA LEU A 102 -15.00 -4.84 -15.15
C LEU A 102 -15.80 -4.23 -16.31
N ASP A 103 -15.93 -4.98 -17.40
CA ASP A 103 -16.85 -4.63 -18.49
C ASP A 103 -18.31 -4.60 -18.01
N ASP A 104 -19.22 -4.14 -18.88
CA ASP A 104 -20.64 -3.97 -18.53
C ASP A 104 -21.32 -5.30 -18.10
N GLU A 105 -20.75 -6.43 -18.52
CA GLU A 105 -21.21 -7.78 -18.18
C GLU A 105 -20.58 -8.31 -16.88
N GLY A 106 -19.55 -7.66 -16.35
CA GLY A 106 -18.85 -8.08 -15.14
C GLY A 106 -17.89 -9.26 -15.36
N LEU A 107 -17.61 -9.63 -16.61
CA LEU A 107 -16.94 -10.88 -16.99
C LEU A 107 -15.48 -10.68 -17.39
N ALA A 108 -15.11 -9.50 -17.88
CA ALA A 108 -13.73 -9.22 -18.30
C ALA A 108 -13.16 -7.99 -17.61
N VAL A 109 -11.89 -8.08 -17.21
CA VAL A 109 -11.12 -6.92 -16.74
C VAL A 109 -10.66 -6.11 -17.95
N VAL A 110 -11.18 -4.89 -18.08
CA VAL A 110 -10.85 -3.96 -19.15
C VAL A 110 -10.07 -2.76 -18.62
N ARG A 111 -9.19 -2.21 -19.45
CA ARG A 111 -8.43 -1.00 -19.11
C ARG A 111 -9.30 0.24 -19.34
N ALA A 112 -9.56 0.99 -18.27
CA ALA A 112 -10.30 2.25 -18.28
C ALA A 112 -9.44 3.36 -17.65
N PRO A 113 -8.57 4.04 -18.44
CA PRO A 113 -7.70 5.09 -17.91
C PRO A 113 -8.51 6.23 -17.30
N ARG A 114 -8.27 6.52 -16.02
CA ARG A 114 -8.93 7.60 -15.29
C ARG A 114 -8.01 8.80 -15.17
N ARG A 115 -8.54 9.99 -15.44
CA ARG A 115 -7.88 11.25 -15.10
C ARG A 115 -8.26 11.67 -13.69
N PHE A 116 -7.28 11.91 -12.83
CA PHE A 116 -7.49 12.39 -11.48
C PHE A 116 -7.44 13.91 -11.42
N SER A 117 -8.41 14.52 -10.75
CA SER A 117 -8.33 15.95 -10.43
C SER A 117 -7.35 16.17 -9.28
N ARG A 118 -6.80 17.38 -9.14
CA ARG A 118 -5.96 17.73 -7.98
C ARG A 118 -6.67 17.56 -6.65
N HIS A 119 -7.98 17.78 -6.63
CA HIS A 119 -8.79 17.54 -5.43
C HIS A 119 -8.84 16.04 -5.08
N ALA A 120 -9.08 15.16 -6.06
CA ALA A 120 -9.08 13.71 -5.84
C ALA A 120 -7.70 13.21 -5.39
N ILE A 121 -6.62 13.73 -5.99
CA ILE A 121 -5.24 13.44 -5.57
C ILE A 121 -5.04 13.85 -4.11
N PHE A 122 -5.39 15.09 -3.75
CA PHE A 122 -5.26 15.57 -2.38
C PHE A 122 -6.07 14.70 -1.38
N GLN A 123 -7.31 14.36 -1.71
CA GLN A 123 -8.14 13.50 -0.85
C GLN A 123 -7.50 12.15 -0.61
N TYR A 124 -7.00 11.49 -1.66
CA TYR A 124 -6.30 10.21 -1.53
C TYR A 124 -5.03 10.34 -0.67
N LEU A 125 -4.23 11.39 -0.87
CA LEU A 125 -3.04 11.65 -0.06
C LEU A 125 -3.41 11.87 1.42
N ASP A 126 -4.40 12.71 1.69
CA ASP A 126 -4.84 13.04 3.06
C ASP A 126 -5.41 11.82 3.78
N SER A 127 -6.26 11.02 3.11
CA SER A 127 -6.86 9.81 3.71
C SER A 127 -5.81 8.75 4.06
N THR A 128 -4.74 8.65 3.27
CA THR A 128 -3.67 7.67 3.52
C THR A 128 -2.67 8.19 4.57
N VAL A 129 -2.35 9.49 4.57
CA VAL A 129 -1.43 10.07 5.59
C VAL A 129 -2.12 10.23 6.94
N ARG A 130 -3.38 10.65 6.96
CA ARG A 130 -4.17 10.90 8.18
C ARG A 130 -5.26 9.86 8.30
N ILE A 131 -4.84 8.65 8.67
CA ILE A 131 -5.77 7.56 9.00
C ILE A 131 -6.60 7.99 10.22
N PRO A 132 -7.94 8.13 10.10
CA PRO A 132 -8.80 8.56 11.21
C PRO A 132 -8.87 7.53 12.34
N ASP A 133 -8.74 6.26 11.98
CA ASP A 133 -8.70 5.13 12.90
C ASP A 133 -7.34 5.06 13.61
N VAL A 134 -7.33 5.23 14.92
CA VAL A 134 -6.12 5.25 15.74
C VAL A 134 -5.43 3.90 15.79
N GLU A 135 -6.18 2.80 15.82
CA GLU A 135 -5.61 1.45 15.87
C GLU A 135 -4.89 1.15 14.56
N LEU A 136 -5.54 1.40 13.43
CA LEU A 136 -4.95 1.21 12.11
C LEU A 136 -3.77 2.18 11.86
N HIS A 137 -3.83 3.40 12.41
CA HIS A 137 -2.74 4.37 12.31
C HIS A 137 -1.43 3.86 12.95
N LEU A 138 -1.54 3.09 14.04
CA LEU A 138 -0.41 2.52 14.76
C LEU A 138 0.16 1.27 14.06
N GLU A 139 -0.68 0.52 13.35
CA GLU A 139 -0.28 -0.69 12.65
C GLU A 139 0.48 -0.42 11.35
N VAL A 140 0.21 0.69 10.68
CA VAL A 140 0.84 1.02 9.39
C VAL A 140 1.86 2.16 9.54
N PRO A 141 3.18 1.87 9.50
CA PRO A 141 4.21 2.88 9.66
C PRO A 141 4.08 4.02 8.65
N LEU A 142 4.34 5.25 9.10
CA LEU A 142 4.30 6.42 8.21
C LEU A 142 5.18 6.22 6.95
N SER A 143 6.35 5.62 7.12
CA SER A 143 7.28 5.29 6.04
C SER A 143 6.64 4.42 4.94
N TYR A 144 5.84 3.42 5.33
CA TYR A 144 5.07 2.60 4.39
C TYR A 144 4.09 3.46 3.60
N ARG A 145 3.29 4.26 4.32
CA ARG A 145 2.25 5.12 3.72
C ARG A 145 2.83 6.14 2.75
N VAL A 146 3.93 6.79 3.13
CA VAL A 146 4.65 7.72 2.24
C VAL A 146 5.21 6.97 1.03
N GLY A 147 5.78 5.78 1.22
CA GLY A 147 6.30 4.95 0.13
C GLY A 147 5.23 4.58 -0.89
N GLU A 148 4.07 4.11 -0.42
CA GLU A 148 2.91 3.82 -1.26
C GLU A 148 2.48 5.06 -2.06
N LEU A 149 2.27 6.19 -1.40
CA LEU A 149 1.83 7.42 -2.08
C LEU A 149 2.85 7.94 -3.11
N VAL A 150 4.14 7.86 -2.81
CA VAL A 150 5.21 8.17 -3.78
C VAL A 150 5.16 7.22 -4.96
N GLY A 151 4.93 5.93 -4.72
CA GLY A 151 4.73 4.92 -5.76
C GLY A 151 3.57 5.27 -6.69
N TRP A 152 2.40 5.56 -6.10
CA TRP A 152 1.19 5.93 -6.81
C TRP A 152 1.38 7.19 -7.64
N LEU A 153 1.92 8.27 -7.05
CA LEU A 153 2.22 9.53 -7.75
C LEU A 153 3.25 9.32 -8.87
N SER A 154 4.23 8.45 -8.67
CA SER A 154 5.21 8.11 -9.71
C SER A 154 4.61 7.35 -10.89
N ALA A 155 3.53 6.60 -10.67
CA ALA A 155 2.76 6.00 -11.76
C ALA A 155 1.85 7.03 -12.44
N LEU A 156 1.16 7.88 -11.68
CA LEU A 156 0.38 9.00 -12.20
C LEU A 156 1.22 9.92 -13.11
N ALA A 157 2.50 10.14 -12.79
CA ALA A 157 3.39 10.98 -13.58
C ALA A 157 3.56 10.52 -15.04
N THR A 158 3.19 9.28 -15.37
CA THR A 158 3.20 8.76 -16.75
C THR A 158 2.09 9.33 -17.62
N SER A 159 0.98 9.79 -17.02
CA SER A 159 -0.19 10.35 -17.73
C SER A 159 -0.49 11.80 -17.33
N GLN A 160 -0.17 12.20 -16.10
CA GLN A 160 -0.44 13.53 -15.53
C GLN A 160 0.77 14.05 -14.73
N ARG A 161 1.86 14.35 -15.44
CA ARG A 161 3.15 14.76 -14.84
C ARG A 161 3.02 15.95 -13.88
N ASP A 162 2.35 17.02 -14.31
CA ASP A 162 2.24 18.26 -13.51
C ASP A 162 1.43 18.04 -12.24
N ASP A 163 0.34 17.29 -12.34
CA ASP A 163 -0.50 16.97 -11.18
C ASP A 163 0.21 16.02 -10.21
N ALA A 164 1.01 15.06 -10.71
CA ALA A 164 1.83 14.19 -9.89
C ALA A 164 2.92 14.97 -9.13
N GLN A 165 3.57 15.94 -9.79
CA GLN A 165 4.55 16.82 -9.13
C GLN A 165 3.90 17.70 -8.06
N ALA A 166 2.73 18.28 -8.35
CA ALA A 166 1.96 19.01 -7.35
C ALA A 166 1.57 18.10 -6.17
N GLY A 167 1.17 16.87 -6.44
CA GLY A 167 0.85 15.86 -5.42
C GLY A 167 2.04 15.54 -4.50
N ILE A 168 3.27 15.46 -5.03
CA ILE A 168 4.47 15.26 -4.21
C ILE A 168 4.72 16.45 -3.25
N VAL A 169 4.46 17.67 -3.70
CA VAL A 169 4.55 18.87 -2.84
C VAL A 169 3.47 18.84 -1.76
N MET A 170 2.23 18.49 -2.12
CA MET A 170 1.12 18.33 -1.17
C MET A 170 1.43 17.24 -0.13
N LEU A 171 1.98 16.10 -0.56
CA LEU A 171 2.40 15.02 0.33
C LEU A 171 3.45 15.52 1.34
N SER A 172 4.45 16.27 0.87
CA SER A 172 5.47 16.86 1.74
C SER A 172 4.85 17.78 2.80
N ALA A 173 3.86 18.59 2.43
CA ALA A 173 3.15 19.47 3.35
C ALA A 173 2.28 18.70 4.36
N LEU A 174 1.66 17.59 3.96
CA LEU A 174 0.86 16.73 4.84
C LEU A 174 1.73 15.96 5.85
N VAL A 175 2.91 15.52 5.43
CA VAL A 175 3.81 14.71 6.23
C VAL A 175 4.67 15.56 7.17
N ALA A 176 5.05 16.78 6.78
CA ALA A 176 5.92 17.64 7.57
C ALA A 176 5.50 17.82 9.05
N PRO A 177 4.22 18.08 9.39
CA PRO A 177 3.79 18.18 10.78
C PRO A 177 3.95 16.89 11.60
N LEU A 178 3.94 15.72 10.95
CA LEU A 178 4.09 14.42 11.60
C LEU A 178 5.57 14.09 11.91
N LEU A 179 6.49 14.77 11.24
CA LEU A 179 7.93 14.60 11.40
C LEU A 179 8.52 15.52 12.47
N VAL A 180 7.84 16.63 12.77
CA VAL A 180 8.19 17.51 13.87
C VAL A 180 7.71 16.86 15.16
N SER A 181 8.52 15.96 15.71
CA SER A 181 8.30 15.45 17.06
C SER A 181 8.08 16.61 18.02
N ALA A 182 6.96 16.59 18.74
CA ALA A 182 6.73 17.45 19.89
C ALA A 182 7.95 17.41 20.82
N PRO A 183 8.35 18.53 21.46
CA PRO A 183 9.42 18.51 22.44
C PRO A 183 8.98 17.64 23.61
N VAL A 184 9.50 16.41 23.72
CA VAL A 184 9.41 15.63 24.95
C VAL A 184 10.43 16.19 25.93
N GLN A 185 10.21 17.42 26.40
CA GLN A 185 10.74 17.85 27.69
C GLN A 185 9.73 17.42 28.77
N SER A 186 9.67 16.12 29.03
CA SER A 186 9.18 15.64 30.33
C SER A 186 10.31 15.81 31.35
N THR A 187 10.62 17.05 31.69
CA THR A 187 11.22 17.41 32.98
C THR A 187 10.11 17.42 34.01
N ALA A 188 9.52 16.26 34.30
CA ALA A 188 8.79 16.10 35.54
C ALA A 188 9.84 16.08 36.66
N PRO A 189 9.92 17.09 37.55
CA PRO A 189 10.77 17.00 38.72
C PRO A 189 10.24 15.85 39.57
N ALA A 190 11.13 15.02 40.10
CA ALA A 190 10.79 14.06 41.15
C ALA A 190 10.32 14.85 42.39
N GLY A 191 9.04 15.22 42.39
CA GLY A 191 8.37 15.81 43.52
C GLY A 191 8.34 14.79 44.64
N ARG A 192 9.21 14.98 45.64
CA ARG A 192 9.04 14.41 46.97
C ARG A 192 7.69 14.89 47.51
N LEU A 193 6.65 14.09 47.32
CA LEU A 193 5.42 14.23 48.10
C LEU A 193 5.71 13.71 49.51
N ARG A 194 5.78 14.67 50.44
CA ARG A 194 5.77 14.45 51.89
C ARG A 194 4.53 13.62 52.24
N ALA A 195 4.73 12.39 52.69
CA ALA A 195 3.70 11.67 53.43
C ALA A 195 3.76 12.11 54.90
N GLY A 196 2.86 13.02 55.26
CA GLY A 196 2.54 13.34 56.65
C GLY A 196 1.04 13.18 56.85
N ARG A 197 0.66 12.23 57.71
CA ARG A 197 -0.59 12.04 58.50
C ARG A 197 -0.76 10.53 58.75
N LYS A 198 -0.99 10.02 59.95
CA LYS A 198 -1.49 10.56 61.23
C LYS A 198 -0.66 10.02 62.38
#